data_AF-A0A964YEW6-F1
#
_entry.id   AF-A0A964YEW6-F1
#
_cell.length_a   1.000
_cell.length_b   1.000
_cell.length_c   1.000
_cell.angle_alpha   90.00
_cell.angle_beta   90.00
_cell.angle_gamma   90.00
#
_symmetry.space_group_name_H-M   'P 1'
#
loop_
_entity.id
_entity.type
_entity.pdbx_description
1 polymer ?
#
loop_
_entity_poly.entity_id
_entity_poly.type
_entity_poly.pdbx_seq_one_letter_code
_entity_poly.pdbx_strand_id
1 'polypeptide(L)'
;MTGDTITTATEPISHHNGSISAYLATPSRPGEYPVILVFQEIFGVNEHIRQVTKRIAAEGFIAIAPHLFQRTAPNFAIGYSPAEMMEGRLHKEQTTGAQLISDIQATIRYAHTLPFVNPKAVGCIGFCFGGHVAYLAAALPEIQVTASFYGAGIPTTTPGGGLPTLECTPNIHGTIYTFFGTQDPLIPVTQIDLIERTLSTHHINHQVFRYPTGHGFFCDQRPDYHREAATHSWEQVKTLFNTLKAPDSI
;
A
#
# COMPACT_ATOMS: atom_id res chain seq x y z
N MET A 1 20.67 15.52 9.38
CA MET A 1 19.27 15.15 9.11
C MET A 1 18.62 14.87 10.44
N THR A 2 17.88 15.84 10.98
CA THR A 2 17.06 15.65 12.18
C THR A 2 15.87 14.79 11.77
N GLY A 3 16.04 13.47 11.76
CA GLY A 3 14.89 12.58 11.59
C GLY A 3 13.89 12.90 12.69
N ASP A 4 12.66 13.23 12.31
CA ASP A 4 11.61 13.47 13.29
C ASP A 4 11.49 12.22 14.17
N THR A 5 11.47 12.44 15.48
CA THR A 5 11.18 11.35 16.42
C THR A 5 9.80 10.81 16.08
N ILE A 6 9.69 9.49 15.92
CA ILE A 6 8.42 8.81 15.67
C ILE A 6 8.01 7.98 16.88
N THR A 7 6.70 7.83 17.07
CA THR A 7 6.10 6.91 18.03
C THR A 7 5.44 5.77 17.26
N THR A 8 5.49 4.55 17.79
CA THR A 8 4.83 3.39 17.19
C THR A 8 3.88 2.73 18.16
N ALA A 9 2.74 2.23 17.66
CA ALA A 9 1.74 1.53 18.46
C ALA A 9 1.09 0.40 17.64
N THR A 10 0.38 -0.51 18.33
CA THR A 10 -0.54 -1.45 17.69
C THR A 10 -1.90 -1.27 18.32
N GLU A 11 -2.89 -0.88 17.51
CA GLU A 11 -4.19 -0.44 17.98
C GLU A 11 -5.33 -1.23 17.30
N PRO A 12 -6.39 -1.59 18.03
CA PRO A 12 -7.60 -2.13 17.41
C PRO A 12 -8.42 -1.01 16.75
N ILE A 13 -8.80 -1.23 15.49
CA ILE A 13 -9.66 -0.35 14.70
C ILE A 13 -11.03 -1.03 14.56
N SER A 14 -12.04 -0.47 15.22
CA SER A 14 -13.41 -0.96 15.17
C SER A 14 -14.12 -0.56 13.87
N HIS A 15 -14.95 -1.46 13.35
CA HIS A 15 -15.90 -1.18 12.27
C HIS A 15 -17.19 -1.99 12.48
N HIS A 16 -18.24 -1.71 11.69
CA HIS A 16 -19.59 -2.26 11.89
C HIS A 16 -19.67 -3.80 12.02
N ASN A 17 -18.71 -4.55 11.44
CA ASN A 17 -18.68 -6.01 11.42
C ASN A 17 -17.46 -6.61 12.15
N GLY A 18 -16.82 -5.87 13.06
CA GLY A 18 -15.70 -6.39 13.85
C GLY A 18 -14.62 -5.35 14.15
N SER A 19 -13.40 -5.82 14.38
CA SER A 19 -12.22 -4.97 14.53
C SER A 19 -11.05 -5.54 13.74
N ILE A 20 -10.18 -4.66 13.24
CA ILE A 20 -8.90 -5.00 12.64
C ILE A 20 -7.77 -4.42 13.48
N SER A 21 -6.71 -5.19 13.71
CA SER A 21 -5.50 -4.65 14.33
C SER A 21 -4.74 -3.82 13.30
N ALA A 22 -4.05 -2.76 13.72
CA ALA A 22 -3.17 -1.99 12.84
C ALA A 22 -1.87 -1.59 13.55
N TYR A 23 -0.76 -1.64 12.82
CA TYR A 23 0.51 -1.08 13.26
C TYR A 23 0.60 0.38 12.82
N LEU A 24 0.81 1.28 13.78
CA LEU A 24 0.91 2.71 13.56
C LEU A 24 2.36 3.17 13.73
N ALA A 25 2.77 4.11 12.89
CA ALA A 25 3.91 4.98 13.14
C ALA A 25 3.49 6.43 12.90
N THR A 26 3.72 7.31 13.88
CA THR A 26 3.32 8.71 13.82
C THR A 26 4.48 9.64 14.18
N PRO A 27 4.57 10.84 13.59
CA PRO A 27 5.50 11.86 14.05
C PRO A 27 5.17 12.27 15.50
N SER A 28 6.19 12.39 16.35
CA SER A 28 5.99 12.72 17.77
C SER A 28 5.80 14.23 18.02
N ARG A 29 6.07 15.09 17.03
CA ARG A 29 5.95 16.54 17.16
C ARG A 29 4.55 17.02 16.75
N PRO A 30 4.06 18.15 17.31
CA PRO A 30 2.85 18.79 16.81
C PRO A 30 2.98 19.18 15.33
N GLY A 31 1.89 19.05 14.58
CA GLY A 31 1.83 19.41 13.17
C GLY A 31 0.45 19.12 12.57
N GLU A 32 0.39 19.14 11.25
CA GLU A 32 -0.75 18.65 10.47
C GLU A 32 -0.18 17.70 9.39
N TYR A 33 -0.38 16.41 9.59
CA TYR A 33 0.27 15.34 8.84
C TYR A 33 -0.73 14.61 7.94
N PRO A 34 -0.42 14.45 6.64
CA PRO A 34 -1.16 13.54 5.78
C PRO A 34 -1.05 12.08 6.25
N VAL A 35 -2.01 11.27 5.85
CA VAL A 35 -2.10 9.85 6.23
C VAL A 35 -1.69 8.97 5.06
N ILE A 36 -0.85 7.96 5.31
CA ILE A 36 -0.52 6.91 4.35
C ILE A 36 -0.89 5.54 4.93
N LEU A 37 -1.76 4.82 4.22
CA LEU A 37 -2.05 3.42 4.52
C LEU A 37 -1.00 2.52 3.86
N VAL A 38 -0.48 1.53 4.60
CA VAL A 38 0.59 0.64 4.14
C VAL A 38 0.06 -0.80 4.07
N PHE A 39 -0.13 -1.32 2.86
CA PHE A 39 -0.72 -2.64 2.64
C PHE A 39 0.33 -3.73 2.54
N GLN A 40 0.12 -4.76 3.38
CA GLN A 40 0.98 -5.92 3.52
C GLN A 40 1.10 -6.76 2.25
N GLU A 41 2.21 -7.51 2.16
CA GLU A 41 2.32 -8.65 1.27
C GLU A 41 1.52 -9.86 1.84
N ILE A 42 1.75 -11.05 1.28
CA ILE A 42 1.16 -12.30 1.82
C ILE A 42 1.72 -12.68 3.20
N PHE A 43 2.73 -11.97 3.71
CA PHE A 43 3.43 -12.29 4.95
C PHE A 43 2.86 -11.58 6.18
N GLY A 44 1.76 -10.83 6.04
CA GLY A 44 1.22 -10.05 7.13
C GLY A 44 1.96 -8.73 7.35
N VAL A 45 1.68 -8.08 8.49
CA VAL A 45 2.39 -6.88 8.93
C VAL A 45 3.68 -7.29 9.63
N ASN A 46 4.56 -7.92 8.85
CA ASN A 46 5.86 -8.40 9.27
C ASN A 46 6.89 -7.26 9.40
N GLU A 47 8.14 -7.59 9.71
CA GLU A 47 9.16 -6.57 9.97
C GLU A 47 9.39 -5.63 8.77
N HIS A 48 9.35 -6.14 7.52
CA HIS A 48 9.50 -5.29 6.35
C HIS A 48 8.40 -4.22 6.27
N ILE A 49 7.13 -4.63 6.43
CA ILE A 49 6.00 -3.69 6.42
C ILE A 49 6.13 -2.68 7.55
N ARG A 50 6.46 -3.12 8.77
CA ARG A 50 6.67 -2.23 9.93
C ARG A 50 7.79 -1.22 9.68
N GLN A 51 8.90 -1.63 9.04
CA GLN A 51 9.98 -0.73 8.68
C GLN A 51 9.56 0.30 7.63
N VAL A 52 8.78 -0.10 6.62
CA VAL A 52 8.20 0.85 5.66
C VAL A 52 7.27 1.84 6.34
N THR A 53 6.39 1.38 7.23
CA THR A 53 5.50 2.26 8.02
C THR A 53 6.30 3.28 8.82
N LYS A 54 7.36 2.85 9.52
CA LYS A 54 8.26 3.76 10.25
C LYS A 54 8.99 4.74 9.33
N ARG A 55 9.47 4.27 8.17
CA ARG A 55 10.17 5.10 7.18
C ARG A 55 9.24 6.19 6.63
N ILE A 56 7.99 5.87 6.34
CA ILE A 56 6.99 6.85 5.91
C ILE A 56 6.73 7.86 7.02
N ALA A 57 6.60 7.42 8.28
CA ALA A 57 6.39 8.33 9.39
C ALA A 57 7.57 9.31 9.60
N ALA A 58 8.80 8.83 9.40
CA ALA A 58 10.00 9.66 9.46
C ALA A 58 10.07 10.71 8.33
N GLU A 59 9.30 10.55 7.25
CA GLU A 59 9.15 11.55 6.18
C GLU A 59 8.04 12.57 6.48
N GLY A 60 7.43 12.56 7.67
CA GLY A 60 6.40 13.52 8.10
C GLY A 60 4.99 13.13 7.69
N PHE A 61 4.62 11.87 7.89
CA PHE A 61 3.28 11.33 7.61
C PHE A 61 2.77 10.50 8.79
N ILE A 62 1.46 10.43 8.98
CA ILE A 62 0.86 9.38 9.81
C ILE A 62 0.79 8.11 8.97
N ALA A 63 1.49 7.04 9.36
CA ALA A 63 1.54 5.80 8.62
C ALA A 63 0.81 4.68 9.37
N ILE A 64 -0.09 3.97 8.69
CA ILE A 64 -0.92 2.92 9.30
C ILE A 64 -0.91 1.66 8.44
N ALA A 65 -0.46 0.54 9.00
CA ALA A 65 -0.49 -0.76 8.36
C ALA A 65 -1.59 -1.65 8.97
N PRO A 66 -2.79 -1.73 8.36
CA PRO A 66 -3.84 -2.62 8.85
C PRO A 66 -3.52 -4.09 8.58
N HIS A 67 -3.83 -4.97 9.53
CA HIS A 67 -3.73 -6.42 9.38
C HIS A 67 -4.88 -6.95 8.51
N LEU A 68 -4.69 -6.98 7.19
CA LEU A 68 -5.72 -7.36 6.21
C LEU A 68 -6.16 -8.84 6.31
N PHE A 69 -5.39 -9.67 7.01
CA PHE A 69 -5.72 -11.08 7.27
C PHE A 69 -6.40 -11.32 8.63
N GLN A 70 -6.80 -10.25 9.34
CA GLN A 70 -7.38 -10.35 10.68
C GLN A 70 -8.46 -11.44 10.83
N ARG A 71 -9.29 -11.63 9.80
CA ARG A 71 -10.42 -12.58 9.81
C ARG A 71 -10.00 -14.04 9.89
N THR A 72 -8.84 -14.38 9.33
CA THR A 72 -8.35 -15.77 9.22
C THR A 72 -7.10 -16.00 10.06
N ALA A 73 -6.30 -14.95 10.30
CA ALA A 73 -5.16 -14.96 11.20
C ALA A 73 -4.96 -13.56 11.84
N PRO A 74 -5.49 -13.34 13.05
CA PRO A 74 -5.24 -12.11 13.82
C PRO A 74 -3.75 -11.83 14.02
N ASN A 75 -3.33 -10.59 13.84
CA ASN A 75 -1.94 -10.14 13.99
C ASN A 75 -0.91 -10.92 13.14
N PHE A 76 -1.34 -11.52 12.02
CA PHE A 76 -0.47 -12.33 11.16
C PHE A 76 0.78 -11.57 10.74
N ALA A 77 1.93 -12.21 10.94
CA ALA A 77 3.26 -11.73 10.60
C ALA A 77 4.21 -12.93 10.56
N ILE A 78 4.77 -13.23 9.40
CA ILE A 78 5.65 -14.39 9.16
C ILE A 78 6.89 -14.00 8.35
N GLY A 79 7.86 -14.90 8.30
CA GLY A 79 9.05 -14.82 7.46
C GLY A 79 8.78 -15.20 6.01
N TYR A 80 9.83 -15.64 5.31
CA TYR A 80 9.84 -15.85 3.86
C TYR A 80 10.20 -17.29 3.46
N SER A 81 10.15 -18.25 4.37
CA SER A 81 10.38 -19.65 4.00
C SER A 81 9.29 -20.15 3.03
N PRO A 82 9.54 -21.20 2.24
CA PRO A 82 8.52 -21.78 1.36
C PRO A 82 7.22 -22.19 2.07
N ALA A 83 7.32 -22.68 3.32
CA ALA A 83 6.16 -23.05 4.12
C ALA A 83 5.33 -21.82 4.52
N GLU A 84 6.00 -20.77 5.00
CA GLU A 84 5.38 -19.48 5.33
C GLU A 84 4.75 -18.81 4.10
N MET A 85 5.42 -18.87 2.94
CA MET A 85 4.84 -18.40 1.68
C MET A 85 3.54 -19.13 1.34
N MET A 86 3.46 -20.44 1.55
CA MET A 86 2.24 -21.22 1.32
C MET A 86 1.13 -20.79 2.29
N GLU A 87 1.45 -20.66 3.58
CA GLU A 87 0.50 -20.21 4.61
C GLU A 87 -0.06 -18.82 4.28
N GLY A 88 0.80 -17.87 3.92
CA GLY A 88 0.39 -16.53 3.51
C GLY A 88 -0.56 -16.52 2.29
N ARG A 89 -0.34 -17.42 1.32
CA ARG A 89 -1.25 -17.56 0.17
C ARG A 89 -2.64 -18.05 0.58
N LEU A 90 -2.73 -18.99 1.52
CA LEU A 90 -4.02 -19.48 2.03
C LEU A 90 -4.84 -18.35 2.67
N HIS A 91 -4.20 -17.44 3.40
CA HIS A 91 -4.88 -16.28 3.99
C HIS A 91 -5.29 -15.26 2.92
N LYS A 92 -4.41 -14.98 1.94
CA LYS A 92 -4.71 -14.11 0.79
C LYS A 92 -5.96 -14.60 0.03
N GLU A 93 -6.04 -15.90 -0.27
CA GLU A 93 -7.12 -16.49 -1.06
C GLU A 93 -8.49 -16.40 -0.39
N GLN A 94 -8.54 -16.24 0.93
CA GLN A 94 -9.77 -16.07 1.70
C GLN A 94 -10.23 -14.61 1.80
N THR A 95 -9.47 -13.65 1.28
CA THR A 95 -9.87 -12.25 1.25
C THR A 95 -10.83 -11.95 0.11
N THR A 96 -11.73 -10.99 0.33
CA THR A 96 -12.62 -10.46 -0.72
C THR A 96 -12.41 -8.97 -0.90
N GLY A 97 -12.61 -8.45 -2.12
CA GLY A 97 -12.47 -7.03 -2.42
C GLY A 97 -13.35 -6.15 -1.53
N ALA A 98 -14.60 -6.57 -1.27
CA ALA A 98 -15.52 -5.86 -0.40
C ALA A 98 -15.04 -5.77 1.06
N GLN A 99 -14.48 -6.87 1.60
CA GLN A 99 -13.91 -6.86 2.95
C GLN A 99 -12.68 -5.95 3.03
N LEU A 100 -11.79 -6.04 2.04
CA LEU A 100 -10.59 -5.19 1.98
C LEU A 100 -10.95 -3.71 1.93
N ILE A 101 -11.89 -3.33 1.06
CA ILE A 101 -12.40 -1.95 0.99
C ILE A 101 -13.01 -1.52 2.32
N SER A 102 -13.80 -2.38 2.98
CA SER A 102 -14.40 -2.06 4.28
C SER A 102 -13.35 -1.80 5.37
N ASP A 103 -12.31 -2.63 5.41
CA ASP A 103 -11.19 -2.54 6.36
C ASP A 103 -10.35 -1.27 6.09
N ILE A 104 -10.13 -0.92 4.81
CA ILE A 104 -9.45 0.31 4.40
C ILE A 104 -10.25 1.55 4.83
N GLN A 105 -11.54 1.61 4.53
CA GLN A 105 -12.39 2.73 4.93
C GLN A 105 -12.49 2.86 6.45
N ALA A 106 -12.48 1.75 7.19
CA ALA A 106 -12.38 1.77 8.65
C ALA A 106 -11.06 2.37 9.13
N THR A 107 -9.95 2.00 8.49
CA THR A 107 -8.62 2.55 8.78
C THR A 107 -8.57 4.06 8.52
N ILE A 108 -9.15 4.54 7.41
CA ILE A 108 -9.24 5.98 7.08
C ILE A 108 -10.05 6.72 8.16
N ARG A 109 -11.24 6.21 8.51
CA ARG A 109 -12.07 6.83 9.57
C ARG A 109 -11.35 6.90 10.91
N TYR A 110 -10.62 5.85 11.28
CA TYR A 110 -9.80 5.84 12.48
C TYR A 110 -8.64 6.83 12.40
N ALA A 111 -7.96 6.94 11.26
CA ALA A 111 -6.88 7.91 11.08
C ALA A 111 -7.36 9.35 11.36
N HIS A 112 -8.60 9.68 10.97
CA HIS A 112 -9.20 10.99 11.22
C HIS A 112 -9.46 11.30 12.70
N THR A 113 -9.38 10.31 13.60
CA THR A 113 -9.49 10.54 15.05
C THR A 113 -8.14 10.73 15.72
N LEU A 114 -7.02 10.57 14.99
CA LEU A 114 -5.69 10.74 15.54
C LEU A 114 -5.36 12.24 15.70
N PRO A 115 -4.53 12.61 16.71
CA PRO A 115 -4.04 13.97 16.83
C PRO A 115 -3.19 14.35 15.60
N PHE A 116 -3.18 15.64 15.25
CA PHE A 116 -2.34 16.20 14.19
C PHE A 116 -2.62 15.66 12.78
N VAL A 117 -3.75 14.98 12.54
CA VAL A 117 -4.10 14.47 11.21
C VAL A 117 -4.62 15.57 10.28
N ASN A 118 -4.20 15.54 9.02
CA ASN A 118 -4.91 16.21 7.92
C ASN A 118 -5.93 15.24 7.30
N PRO A 119 -7.23 15.35 7.60
CA PRO A 119 -8.23 14.39 7.14
C PRO A 119 -8.53 14.50 5.64
N LYS A 120 -8.01 15.53 4.96
CA LYS A 120 -8.19 15.71 3.51
C LYS A 120 -7.04 15.13 2.70
N ALA A 121 -5.98 14.66 3.34
CA ALA A 121 -4.74 14.27 2.67
C ALA A 121 -4.41 12.82 2.98
N VAL A 122 -5.02 11.89 2.23
CA VAL A 122 -4.89 10.45 2.43
C VAL A 122 -4.32 9.81 1.18
N GLY A 123 -3.29 8.98 1.36
CA GLY A 123 -2.72 8.15 0.33
C GLY A 123 -2.55 6.71 0.78
N CYS A 124 -2.09 5.87 -0.14
CA CYS A 124 -1.73 4.49 0.19
C CYS A 124 -0.52 4.00 -0.58
N ILE A 125 0.12 2.98 -0.02
CA ILE A 125 1.17 2.19 -0.65
C ILE A 125 0.93 0.73 -0.34
N GLY A 126 1.29 -0.15 -1.26
CA GLY A 126 1.29 -1.57 -0.97
C GLY A 126 2.20 -2.37 -1.88
N PHE A 127 2.54 -3.57 -1.43
CA PHE A 127 3.54 -4.43 -2.06
C PHE A 127 2.96 -5.81 -2.36
N CYS A 128 3.24 -6.39 -3.53
CA CYS A 128 2.75 -7.72 -3.94
C CYS A 128 1.21 -7.77 -3.87
N PHE A 129 0.65 -8.59 -2.98
CA PHE A 129 -0.77 -8.60 -2.65
C PHE A 129 -1.25 -7.20 -2.27
N GLY A 130 -0.54 -6.52 -1.37
CA GLY A 130 -0.80 -5.13 -1.01
C GLY A 130 -0.71 -4.16 -2.19
N GLY A 131 0.10 -4.46 -3.21
CA GLY A 131 0.16 -3.64 -4.43
C GLY A 131 -1.12 -3.74 -5.26
N HIS A 132 -1.70 -4.94 -5.35
CA HIS A 132 -3.03 -5.16 -5.91
C HIS A 132 -4.08 -4.43 -5.07
N VAL A 133 -4.03 -4.58 -3.73
CA VAL A 133 -4.95 -3.89 -2.82
C VAL A 133 -4.84 -2.37 -2.92
N ALA A 134 -3.63 -1.81 -3.09
CA ALA A 134 -3.42 -0.38 -3.30
C ALA A 134 -4.09 0.12 -4.58
N TYR A 135 -4.00 -0.64 -5.68
CA TYR A 135 -4.71 -0.31 -6.92
C TYR A 135 -6.23 -0.34 -6.72
N LEU A 136 -6.76 -1.35 -6.03
CA LEU A 136 -8.18 -1.43 -5.68
C LEU A 136 -8.62 -0.24 -4.80
N ALA A 137 -7.79 0.13 -3.81
CA ALA A 137 -8.03 1.25 -2.91
C ALA A 137 -8.03 2.60 -3.63
N ALA A 138 -7.29 2.73 -4.74
CA ALA A 138 -7.22 3.98 -5.51
C ALA A 138 -8.57 4.42 -6.08
N ALA A 139 -9.55 3.50 -6.18
CA ALA A 139 -10.92 3.79 -6.58
C ALA A 139 -11.78 4.41 -5.46
N LEU A 140 -11.25 4.50 -4.23
CA LEU A 140 -11.93 5.19 -3.14
C LEU A 140 -11.74 6.70 -3.27
N PRO A 141 -12.81 7.51 -3.15
CA PRO A 141 -12.73 8.96 -3.29
C PRO A 141 -11.86 9.63 -2.22
N GLU A 142 -11.62 8.96 -1.09
CA GLU A 142 -10.72 9.44 -0.03
C GLU A 142 -9.24 9.37 -0.43
N ILE A 143 -8.85 8.48 -1.35
CA ILE A 143 -7.44 8.24 -1.70
C ILE A 143 -6.99 9.22 -2.80
N GLN A 144 -6.08 10.12 -2.44
CA GLN A 144 -5.54 11.14 -3.32
C GLN A 144 -4.25 10.71 -4.04
N VAL A 145 -3.45 9.86 -3.41
CA VAL A 145 -2.23 9.31 -4.02
C VAL A 145 -2.06 7.82 -3.72
N THR A 146 -1.60 7.06 -4.71
CA THR A 146 -1.42 5.61 -4.61
C THR A 146 -0.06 5.19 -5.15
N ALA A 147 0.69 4.42 -4.36
CA ALA A 147 1.91 3.73 -4.80
C ALA A 147 1.70 2.21 -4.82
N SER A 148 1.52 1.62 -6.00
CA SER A 148 1.33 0.18 -6.16
C SER A 148 2.63 -0.50 -6.59
N PHE A 149 3.22 -1.29 -5.71
CA PHE A 149 4.45 -2.05 -6.00
C PHE A 149 4.12 -3.49 -6.38
N TYR A 150 4.52 -3.87 -7.60
CA TYR A 150 4.44 -5.23 -8.15
C TYR A 150 3.12 -5.93 -7.80
N GLY A 151 2.01 -5.22 -8.06
CA GLY A 151 0.65 -5.71 -7.83
C GLY A 151 0.24 -6.78 -8.83
N ALA A 152 0.52 -8.05 -8.51
CA ALA A 152 0.21 -9.16 -9.39
C ALA A 152 -1.29 -9.46 -9.44
N GLY A 153 -1.82 -9.65 -10.65
CA GLY A 153 -3.21 -10.06 -10.88
C GLY A 153 -4.20 -8.91 -11.16
N ILE A 154 -3.78 -7.64 -11.07
CA ILE A 154 -4.66 -6.47 -11.32
C ILE A 154 -5.49 -6.61 -12.61
N PRO A 155 -4.91 -6.99 -13.77
CA PRO A 155 -5.68 -7.12 -15.02
C PRO A 155 -6.51 -8.40 -15.16
N THR A 156 -6.36 -9.35 -14.24
CA THR A 156 -6.88 -10.71 -14.43
C THR A 156 -7.82 -11.18 -13.31
N THR A 157 -7.71 -10.63 -12.11
CA THR A 157 -8.44 -11.11 -10.94
C THR A 157 -8.84 -9.97 -10.00
N THR A 158 -9.74 -10.30 -9.08
CA THR A 158 -10.07 -9.50 -7.89
C THR A 158 -10.14 -10.45 -6.70
N PRO A 159 -9.67 -10.06 -5.50
CA PRO A 159 -9.82 -10.88 -4.30
C PRO A 159 -11.28 -11.28 -4.08
N GLY A 160 -11.55 -12.58 -3.89
CA GLY A 160 -12.91 -13.12 -3.75
C GLY A 160 -13.69 -13.30 -5.06
N GLY A 161 -13.07 -13.05 -6.22
CA GLY A 161 -13.69 -13.21 -7.54
C GLY A 161 -14.39 -11.94 -8.06
N GLY A 162 -15.07 -12.07 -9.20
CA GLY A 162 -15.70 -10.97 -9.93
C GLY A 162 -14.86 -10.46 -11.10
N LEU A 163 -15.20 -9.27 -11.60
CA LEU A 163 -14.44 -8.62 -12.67
C LEU A 163 -13.01 -8.31 -12.21
N PRO A 164 -12.01 -8.30 -13.11
CA PRO A 164 -10.65 -7.91 -12.78
C PRO A 164 -10.59 -6.55 -12.11
N THR A 165 -9.66 -6.36 -11.18
CA THR A 165 -9.54 -5.10 -10.44
C THR A 165 -9.24 -3.92 -11.36
N LEU A 166 -8.62 -4.17 -12.52
CA LEU A 166 -8.44 -3.16 -13.56
C LEU A 166 -9.75 -2.45 -13.97
N GLU A 167 -10.91 -3.10 -13.85
CA GLU A 167 -12.21 -2.49 -14.15
C GLU A 167 -12.60 -1.36 -13.18
N CYS A 168 -11.94 -1.23 -12.02
CA CYS A 168 -12.18 -0.10 -11.12
C CYS A 168 -11.45 1.18 -11.55
N THR A 169 -10.60 1.13 -12.59
CA THR A 169 -9.79 2.27 -13.05
C THR A 169 -10.58 3.57 -13.32
N PRO A 170 -11.79 3.56 -13.92
CA PRO A 170 -12.57 4.77 -14.14
C PRO A 170 -12.96 5.51 -12.85
N ASN A 171 -12.94 4.82 -11.71
CA ASN A 171 -13.29 5.39 -10.40
C ASN A 171 -12.07 5.94 -9.66
N ILE A 172 -10.86 5.87 -10.25
CA ILE A 172 -9.67 6.46 -9.64
C ILE A 172 -9.73 7.97 -9.84
N HIS A 173 -9.73 8.72 -8.74
CA HIS A 173 -9.72 10.19 -8.75
C HIS A 173 -8.36 10.78 -8.38
N GLY A 174 -7.54 10.02 -7.65
CA GLY A 174 -6.20 10.41 -7.22
C GLY A 174 -5.11 10.19 -8.28
N THR A 175 -3.87 10.48 -7.89
CA THR A 175 -2.67 10.19 -8.69
C THR A 175 -2.14 8.80 -8.33
N ILE A 176 -1.87 7.94 -9.32
CA ILE A 176 -1.38 6.58 -9.08
C ILE A 176 -0.01 6.34 -9.75
N TYR A 177 0.98 5.99 -8.94
CA TYR A 177 2.27 5.48 -9.43
C TYR A 177 2.30 3.96 -9.25
N THR A 178 2.70 3.28 -10.31
CA THR A 178 2.86 1.81 -10.30
C THR A 178 4.32 1.46 -10.57
N PHE A 179 4.83 0.44 -9.88
CA PHE A 179 6.23 0.06 -9.90
C PHE A 179 6.36 -1.44 -10.18
N PHE A 180 6.89 -1.81 -11.35
CA PHE A 180 6.98 -3.19 -11.79
C PHE A 180 8.41 -3.61 -12.13
N GLY A 181 8.73 -4.87 -11.83
CA GLY A 181 9.88 -5.56 -12.38
C GLY A 181 9.52 -6.16 -13.75
N THR A 182 10.28 -5.88 -14.80
CA THR A 182 10.04 -6.41 -16.16
C THR A 182 10.47 -7.86 -16.31
N GLN A 183 11.17 -8.43 -15.32
CA GLN A 183 11.56 -9.84 -15.24
C GLN A 183 10.71 -10.60 -14.21
N ASP A 184 9.63 -9.99 -13.72
CA ASP A 184 8.71 -10.60 -12.77
C ASP A 184 7.85 -11.68 -13.46
N PRO A 185 8.01 -12.97 -13.12
CA PRO A 185 7.24 -14.04 -13.75
C PRO A 185 5.75 -14.00 -13.36
N LEU A 186 5.38 -13.29 -12.30
CA LEU A 186 3.99 -13.13 -11.87
C LEU A 186 3.26 -12.03 -12.64
N ILE A 187 4.01 -11.14 -13.31
CA ILE A 187 3.48 -9.96 -13.98
C ILE A 187 4.14 -9.80 -15.35
N PRO A 188 3.65 -10.52 -16.37
CA PRO A 188 4.14 -10.36 -17.74
C PRO A 188 4.06 -8.90 -18.20
N VAL A 189 5.01 -8.47 -19.03
CA VAL A 189 5.04 -7.09 -19.56
C VAL A 189 3.74 -6.69 -20.24
N THR A 190 3.06 -7.63 -20.91
CA THR A 190 1.75 -7.40 -21.52
C THR A 190 0.67 -6.99 -20.51
N GLN A 191 0.76 -7.45 -19.26
CA GLN A 191 -0.13 -7.00 -18.18
C GLN A 191 0.22 -5.59 -17.71
N ILE A 192 1.51 -5.25 -17.64
CA ILE A 192 1.98 -3.89 -17.31
C ILE A 192 1.47 -2.90 -18.36
N ASP A 193 1.62 -3.25 -19.65
CA ASP A 193 1.17 -2.43 -20.77
C ASP A 193 -0.35 -2.24 -20.76
N LEU A 194 -1.10 -3.27 -20.39
CA LEU A 194 -2.55 -3.18 -20.24
C LEU A 194 -2.94 -2.23 -19.10
N ILE A 195 -2.24 -2.26 -17.96
CA ILE A 195 -2.46 -1.31 -16.85
C ILE A 195 -2.21 0.12 -17.32
N GLU A 196 -1.06 0.39 -17.95
CA GLU A 196 -0.70 1.72 -18.44
C GLU A 196 -1.70 2.24 -19.48
N ARG A 197 -2.12 1.37 -20.41
CA ARG A 197 -3.10 1.71 -21.43
C ARG A 197 -4.46 2.06 -20.82
N THR A 198 -4.92 1.29 -19.83
CA THR A 198 -6.23 1.54 -19.19
C THR A 198 -6.20 2.82 -18.38
N LEU A 199 -5.13 3.07 -17.62
CA LEU A 199 -4.92 4.34 -16.90
C LEU A 199 -4.95 5.54 -17.86
N SER A 200 -4.24 5.42 -18.99
CA SER A 200 -4.22 6.45 -20.04
C SER A 200 -5.58 6.68 -20.69
N THR A 201 -6.30 5.59 -20.98
CA THR A 201 -7.64 5.62 -21.62
C THR A 201 -8.66 6.33 -20.75
N HIS A 202 -8.58 6.17 -19.44
CA HIS A 202 -9.46 6.84 -18.47
C HIS A 202 -8.91 8.19 -17.98
N HIS A 203 -7.82 8.68 -18.59
CA HIS A 203 -7.21 9.97 -18.25
C HIS A 203 -6.81 10.09 -16.77
N ILE A 204 -6.42 8.99 -16.14
CA ILE A 204 -5.94 8.97 -14.75
C ILE A 204 -4.57 9.65 -14.70
N ASN A 205 -4.32 10.47 -13.68
CA ASN A 205 -2.97 11.01 -13.46
C ASN A 205 -2.06 9.88 -12.96
N HIS A 206 -1.08 9.46 -13.75
CA HIS A 206 -0.31 8.27 -13.43
C HIS A 206 1.13 8.30 -13.93
N GLN A 207 1.95 7.43 -13.33
CA GLN A 207 3.25 7.02 -13.85
C GLN A 207 3.42 5.50 -13.70
N VAL A 208 4.01 4.86 -14.72
CA VAL A 208 4.33 3.43 -14.70
C VAL A 208 5.84 3.25 -14.77
N PHE A 209 6.43 2.88 -13.64
CA PHE A 209 7.86 2.63 -13.53
C PHE A 209 8.16 1.16 -13.79
N ARG A 210 9.15 0.92 -14.66
CA ARG A 210 9.59 -0.40 -15.10
C ARG A 210 11.07 -0.57 -14.76
N TYR A 211 11.42 -1.62 -14.02
CA TYR A 211 12.79 -1.93 -13.62
C TYR A 211 13.21 -3.30 -14.14
N PRO A 212 14.47 -3.52 -14.57
CA PRO A 212 14.95 -4.83 -15.03
C PRO A 212 15.20 -5.79 -13.85
N THR A 213 14.15 -6.08 -13.09
CA THR A 213 14.17 -6.85 -11.83
C THR A 213 13.01 -7.85 -11.78
N GLY A 214 13.07 -8.78 -10.83
CA GLY A 214 11.97 -9.69 -10.51
C GLY A 214 10.94 -9.11 -9.53
N HIS A 215 10.11 -10.01 -9.00
CA HIS A 215 9.11 -9.70 -7.98
C HIS A 215 9.75 -9.33 -6.65
N GLY A 216 9.12 -8.45 -5.85
CA GLY A 216 9.59 -8.17 -4.50
C GLY A 216 10.88 -7.33 -4.41
N PHE A 217 11.29 -6.67 -5.50
CA PHE A 217 12.59 -5.97 -5.61
C PHE A 217 12.83 -4.88 -4.54
N PHE A 218 11.79 -4.40 -3.88
CA PHE A 218 11.87 -3.37 -2.84
C PHE A 218 12.20 -3.95 -1.45
N CYS A 219 11.94 -5.23 -1.22
CA CYS A 219 12.09 -5.86 0.10
C CYS A 219 13.55 -6.23 0.39
N ASP A 220 14.22 -5.42 1.22
CA ASP A 220 15.63 -5.56 1.62
C ASP A 220 15.93 -6.77 2.53
N GLN A 221 14.91 -7.54 2.89
CA GLN A 221 15.02 -8.74 3.71
C GLN A 221 15.00 -10.05 2.89
N ARG A 222 15.01 -9.95 1.56
CA ARG A 222 14.97 -11.10 0.64
C ARG A 222 16.08 -11.06 -0.40
N PRO A 223 16.46 -12.22 -0.98
CA PRO A 223 17.39 -12.27 -2.10
C PRO A 223 16.95 -11.47 -3.33
N ASP A 224 15.64 -11.25 -3.50
CA ASP A 224 15.08 -10.50 -4.63
C ASP A 224 15.36 -8.99 -4.58
N TYR A 225 15.87 -8.48 -3.45
CA TYR A 225 16.17 -7.06 -3.26
C TYR A 225 17.09 -6.52 -4.35
N HIS A 226 16.62 -5.48 -5.04
CA HIS A 226 17.42 -4.77 -6.04
C HIS A 226 17.64 -3.33 -5.61
N ARG A 227 18.79 -3.06 -4.98
CA ARG A 227 19.12 -1.78 -4.34
C ARG A 227 18.81 -0.56 -5.21
N GLU A 228 19.28 -0.53 -6.46
CA GLU A 228 19.10 0.64 -7.33
C GLU A 228 17.62 0.91 -7.63
N ALA A 229 16.85 -0.15 -7.87
CA ALA A 229 15.42 -0.04 -8.15
C ALA A 229 14.65 0.36 -6.89
N ALA A 230 15.00 -0.21 -5.73
CA ALA A 230 14.41 0.14 -4.45
C ALA A 230 14.71 1.60 -4.06
N THR A 231 15.94 2.07 -4.27
CA THR A 231 16.32 3.47 -4.02
C THR A 231 15.58 4.41 -4.96
N HIS A 232 15.60 4.17 -6.27
CA HIS A 232 14.92 5.04 -7.22
C HIS A 232 13.41 5.08 -6.99
N SER A 233 12.76 3.92 -6.86
CA SER A 233 11.32 3.84 -6.61
C SER A 233 10.92 4.53 -5.31
N TRP A 234 11.75 4.50 -4.26
CA TRP A 234 11.49 5.27 -3.04
C TRP A 234 11.51 6.80 -3.26
N GLU A 235 12.44 7.32 -4.06
CA GLU A 235 12.46 8.75 -4.38
C GLU A 235 11.18 9.19 -5.12
N GLN A 236 10.66 8.32 -5.98
CA GLN A 236 9.38 8.57 -6.67
C GLN A 236 8.20 8.50 -5.69
N VAL A 237 8.21 7.58 -4.73
CA VAL A 237 7.21 7.52 -3.65
C VAL A 237 7.22 8.81 -2.83
N LYS A 238 8.39 9.30 -2.41
CA LYS A 238 8.49 10.57 -1.68
C LYS A 238 7.99 11.74 -2.51
N THR A 239 8.35 11.79 -3.79
CA THR A 239 7.87 12.83 -4.72
C THR A 239 6.34 12.83 -4.79
N LEU A 240 5.73 11.66 -4.97
CA LEU A 240 4.28 11.49 -4.98
C LEU A 240 3.65 11.90 -3.64
N PHE A 241 4.18 11.42 -2.52
CA PHE A 241 3.56 11.65 -1.21
C PHE A 241 3.70 13.10 -0.75
N ASN A 242 4.78 13.79 -1.12
CA ASN A 242 4.95 15.20 -0.81
C ASN A 242 3.88 16.09 -1.46
N THR A 243 3.16 15.64 -2.50
CA THR A 243 2.02 16.39 -3.05
C THR A 243 0.82 16.46 -2.10
N LEU A 244 0.78 15.59 -1.08
CA LEU A 244 -0.25 15.63 -0.03
C LEU A 244 0.04 16.68 1.05
N LYS A 245 1.30 17.10 1.20
CA LYS A 245 1.67 18.12 2.16
C LYS A 245 1.15 19.45 1.65
N ALA A 246 0.57 20.26 2.53
CA ALA A 246 0.23 21.63 2.17
C ALA A 246 1.48 22.33 1.65
N PRO A 247 1.39 23.16 0.59
CA PRO A 247 2.52 24.01 0.22
C PRO A 247 2.93 24.81 1.46
N ASP A 248 4.22 24.79 1.79
CA ASP A 248 4.77 25.53 2.92
C ASP A 248 4.21 26.96 2.84
N SER A 249 3.47 27.36 3.88
CA SER A 249 2.98 28.73 3.98
C SER A 249 4.21 29.62 4.15
N ILE A 250 4.60 30.29 3.06
CA ILE A 250 5.64 31.32 3.04
C ILE A 250 5.24 32.46 3.98
#